data_AF-A0A7G9YLJ6-F1
#
_entry.id   AF-A0A7G9YLJ6-F1
#
_cell.length_a   1.000
_cell.length_b   1.000
_cell.length_c   1.000
_cell.angle_alpha   90.00
_cell.angle_beta   90.00
_cell.angle_gamma   90.00
#
_symmetry.space_group_name_H-M   'P 1'
#
loop_
_entity.id
_entity.type
_entity.pdbx_description
1 polymer ?
#
loop_
_entity_poly.entity_id
_entity_poly.type
_entity_poly.pdbx_seq_one_letter_code
_entity_poly.pdbx_strand_id
1 'polypeptide(L)'
;MKKAKKSKAKKIEKIEISEEELAYNEWMQLFACDDPYWKFPTRYVDFSRLIGYGKRFESFEKHYPDCIEDLLSGVPTYYCVLCVKNDPPDVIKEAYQRKIEHSEYPDDVIERACEMLSDRKKRSDYEEILRLFLKIMQGYSAKDKRELIEEHDEWIEDEKDYATVNYLMNHRGAWLNLYHLGAPTFYEILGVDRSKLKSEEVVQCKNEGADPRLAEDVCRILNNPQLRFEYDFMLDRADEILPADHLMDSESRKPVWKGDDRSYLVALRCYEDMIKQDLMMAEHIDWIDYIGDKTFYDVLTIDKDSIPGDKREAERFIRNVYRDLERTPEVNRAYSVLKNFRMRADYDWMLKQGEIVDALHGIAMTEPDDTTLDKMIDKMLEISDADRE
;
A
#
# COMPACT_ATOMS: atom_id res chain seq x y z
N MET A 1 38.39 -26.07 -45.23
CA MET A 1 37.15 -26.34 -44.46
C MET A 1 37.14 -25.46 -43.21
N LYS A 2 36.38 -24.35 -43.21
CA LYS A 2 36.18 -23.48 -42.03
C LYS A 2 34.90 -23.92 -41.33
N LYS A 3 35.00 -24.39 -40.08
CA LYS A 3 33.83 -24.62 -39.21
C LYS A 3 33.48 -23.31 -38.51
N ALA A 4 32.35 -22.71 -38.87
CA ALA A 4 31.76 -21.59 -38.16
C ALA A 4 31.03 -22.09 -36.91
N LYS A 5 31.43 -21.61 -35.73
CA LYS A 5 30.67 -21.76 -34.48
C LYS A 5 29.42 -20.90 -34.56
N LYS A 6 28.23 -21.51 -34.60
CA LYS A 6 26.96 -20.83 -34.34
C LYS A 6 26.84 -20.57 -32.83
N SER A 7 26.90 -19.30 -32.42
CA SER A 7 26.48 -18.87 -31.10
C SER A 7 24.95 -19.00 -31.00
N LYS A 8 24.46 -19.81 -30.06
CA LYS A 8 23.04 -19.81 -29.69
C LYS A 8 22.76 -18.48 -28.97
N ALA A 9 22.00 -17.60 -29.61
CA ALA A 9 21.39 -16.46 -28.94
C ALA A 9 20.40 -17.01 -27.90
N LYS A 10 20.61 -16.65 -26.63
CA LYS A 10 19.67 -16.90 -25.54
C LYS A 10 18.45 -16.02 -25.84
N LYS A 11 17.32 -16.65 -26.15
CA LYS A 11 16.04 -15.97 -26.35
C LYS A 11 15.68 -15.38 -24.98
N ILE A 12 15.74 -14.05 -24.86
CA ILE A 12 15.24 -13.34 -23.68
C ILE A 12 13.72 -13.49 -23.77
N GLU A 13 13.16 -14.39 -22.95
CA GLU A 13 11.73 -14.37 -22.67
C GLU A 13 11.43 -13.02 -22.02
N LYS A 14 10.55 -12.25 -22.65
CA LYS A 14 9.91 -11.12 -21.99
C LYS A 14 9.09 -11.73 -20.86
N ILE A 15 9.54 -11.55 -19.62
CA ILE A 15 8.71 -11.79 -18.44
C ILE A 15 7.62 -10.73 -18.52
N GLU A 16 6.39 -11.19 -18.73
CA GLU A 16 5.20 -10.34 -18.69
C GLU A 16 4.90 -10.12 -17.20
N ILE A 17 5.18 -8.91 -16.72
CA ILE A 17 4.95 -8.51 -15.33
C ILE A 17 3.43 -8.37 -15.17
N SER A 18 2.85 -8.98 -14.14
CA SER A 18 1.41 -8.89 -13.84
C SER A 18 1.02 -7.46 -13.43
N GLU A 19 -0.26 -7.09 -13.57
CA GLU A 19 -0.75 -5.77 -13.13
C GLU A 19 -0.57 -5.58 -11.62
N GLU A 20 -0.73 -6.66 -10.85
CA GLU A 20 -0.50 -6.66 -9.41
C GLU A 20 0.98 -6.43 -9.07
N GLU A 21 1.89 -7.08 -9.79
CA GLU A 21 3.34 -6.89 -9.60
C GLU A 21 3.79 -5.49 -10.01
N LEU A 22 3.18 -4.90 -11.04
CA LEU A 22 3.43 -3.50 -11.39
C LEU A 22 2.97 -2.55 -10.28
N ALA A 23 1.74 -2.69 -9.80
CA ALA A 23 1.20 -1.84 -8.74
C ALA A 23 2.03 -1.93 -7.45
N TYR A 24 2.43 -3.14 -7.05
CA TYR A 24 3.30 -3.35 -5.90
C TYR A 24 4.68 -2.72 -6.10
N ASN A 25 5.31 -2.91 -7.27
CA ASN A 25 6.63 -2.33 -7.54
C ASN A 25 6.59 -0.80 -7.62
N GLU A 26 5.51 -0.21 -8.16
CA GLU A 26 5.31 1.24 -8.16
C GLU A 26 5.17 1.78 -6.75
N TRP A 27 4.43 1.09 -5.87
CA TRP A 27 4.37 1.41 -4.45
C TRP A 27 5.75 1.34 -3.81
N MET A 28 6.46 0.21 -3.94
CA MET A 28 7.75 -0.01 -3.30
C MET A 28 8.77 1.05 -3.71
N GLN A 29 8.80 1.49 -4.96
CA GLN A 29 9.73 2.54 -5.42
C GLN A 29 9.55 3.89 -4.71
N LEU A 30 8.39 4.15 -4.11
CA LEU A 30 8.13 5.37 -3.35
C LEU A 30 8.69 5.33 -1.92
N PHE A 31 8.97 4.14 -1.40
CA PHE A 31 9.30 3.89 0.01
C PHE A 31 10.63 3.15 0.21
N ALA A 32 10.96 2.17 -0.60
CA ALA A 32 12.23 1.47 -0.51
C ALA A 32 13.00 1.54 -1.84
N CYS A 33 14.28 1.86 -1.77
CA CYS A 33 15.16 1.86 -2.92
C CYS A 33 16.53 1.31 -2.56
N ASP A 34 17.24 0.81 -3.57
CA ASP A 34 18.63 0.40 -3.38
C ASP A 34 19.51 1.62 -3.09
N ASP A 35 20.49 1.48 -2.20
CA ASP A 35 21.49 2.53 -1.96
C ASP A 35 22.70 2.38 -2.92
N PRO A 36 22.80 3.20 -3.98
CA PRO A 36 23.92 3.10 -4.92
C PRO A 36 25.24 3.60 -4.34
N TYR A 37 25.21 4.35 -3.24
CA TYR A 37 26.36 4.96 -2.58
C TYR A 37 26.98 4.02 -1.54
N TRP A 38 26.27 2.98 -1.10
CA TRP A 38 26.74 2.00 -0.12
C TRP A 38 27.63 0.88 -0.70
N LYS A 39 28.71 1.27 -1.40
CA LYS A 39 29.60 0.32 -2.09
C LYS A 39 31.01 0.38 -1.55
N PHE A 40 31.25 -0.39 -0.48
CA PHE A 40 32.54 -0.37 0.18
C PHE A 40 33.68 -0.92 -0.67
N PRO A 41 34.84 -0.23 -0.69
CA PRO A 41 36.00 -0.69 -1.41
C PRO A 41 36.62 -1.92 -0.75
N THR A 42 36.90 -2.94 -1.57
CA THR A 42 37.54 -4.19 -1.14
C THR A 42 39.02 -4.03 -0.81
N ARG A 43 39.69 -3.04 -1.41
CA ARG A 43 41.12 -2.79 -1.21
C ARG A 43 41.37 -2.10 0.14
N TYR A 44 42.19 -2.71 0.97
CA TYR A 44 42.72 -2.10 2.19
C TYR A 44 43.77 -1.03 1.88
N VAL A 45 43.72 0.09 2.59
CA VAL A 45 44.70 1.18 2.56
C VAL A 45 45.03 1.59 3.99
N ASP A 46 46.31 1.57 4.36
CA ASP A 46 46.78 2.01 5.67
C ASP A 46 46.29 3.44 5.98
N PHE A 47 45.73 3.65 7.19
CA PHE A 47 45.18 4.93 7.63
C PHE A 47 46.18 6.10 7.55
N SER A 48 47.49 5.83 7.67
CA SER A 48 48.54 6.85 7.49
C SER A 48 48.49 7.52 6.11
N ARG A 49 48.01 6.80 5.08
CA ARG A 49 47.81 7.32 3.72
C ARG A 49 46.49 8.05 3.54
N LEU A 50 45.58 7.91 4.52
CA LEU A 50 44.25 8.50 4.51
C LEU A 50 44.15 9.74 5.41
N ILE A 51 45.22 10.14 6.12
CA ILE A 51 45.24 11.28 7.05
C ILE A 51 44.63 12.55 6.43
N GLY A 52 44.94 12.84 5.17
CA GLY A 52 44.40 14.02 4.47
C GLY A 52 42.89 13.97 4.28
N TYR A 53 42.33 12.78 4.01
CA TYR A 53 40.89 12.55 3.91
C TYR A 53 40.22 12.57 5.28
N GLY A 54 40.85 11.92 6.28
CA GLY A 54 40.38 11.92 7.68
C GLY A 54 40.23 13.34 8.23
N LYS A 55 41.23 14.20 8.08
CA LYS A 55 41.15 15.61 8.53
C LYS A 55 40.03 16.42 7.86
N ARG A 56 39.72 16.13 6.59
CA ARG A 56 38.61 16.78 5.89
C ARG A 56 37.28 16.26 6.40
N PHE A 57 37.18 14.96 6.65
CA PHE A 57 35.99 14.33 7.22
C PHE A 57 35.71 14.85 8.63
N GLU A 58 36.72 14.92 9.51
CA GLU A 58 36.64 15.55 10.84
C GLU A 58 36.19 17.02 10.78
N SER A 59 36.48 17.72 9.67
CA SER A 59 36.01 19.11 9.50
C SER A 59 34.52 19.17 9.20
N PHE A 60 33.96 18.18 8.48
CA PHE A 60 32.52 18.05 8.26
C PHE A 60 31.81 17.57 9.51
N GLU A 61 32.41 16.64 10.28
CA GLU A 61 31.88 16.15 11.55
C GLU A 61 31.58 17.29 12.55
N LYS A 62 32.37 18.38 12.53
CA LYS A 62 32.09 19.56 13.35
C LYS A 62 30.85 20.36 12.94
N HIS A 63 30.46 20.27 11.67
CA HIS A 63 29.35 21.04 11.11
C HIS A 63 28.08 20.19 10.93
N TYR A 64 28.24 18.88 10.71
CA TYR A 64 27.19 17.92 10.44
C TYR A 64 27.45 16.63 11.26
N PRO A 65 27.52 16.69 12.60
CA PRO A 65 27.87 15.55 13.43
C PRO A 65 26.89 14.39 13.24
N ASP A 66 25.60 14.66 13.30
CA ASP A 66 24.53 13.65 13.20
C ASP A 66 24.57 12.92 11.84
N CYS A 67 24.86 13.66 10.76
CA CYS A 67 25.03 13.08 9.43
C CYS A 67 26.19 12.08 9.34
N ILE A 68 27.26 12.31 10.11
CA ILE A 68 28.41 11.41 10.16
C ILE A 68 28.10 10.21 11.05
N GLU A 69 27.40 10.42 12.17
CA GLU A 69 26.93 9.38 13.06
C GLU A 69 25.97 8.41 12.36
N ASP A 70 25.02 8.92 11.57
CA ASP A 70 24.09 8.13 10.77
C ASP A 70 24.88 7.15 9.86
N LEU A 71 25.85 7.66 9.10
CA LEU A 71 26.69 6.83 8.21
C LEU A 71 27.54 5.81 8.97
N LEU A 72 28.06 6.16 10.15
CA LEU A 72 28.88 5.26 10.97
C LEU A 72 28.04 4.21 11.69
N SER A 73 26.74 4.44 11.84
CA SER A 73 25.77 3.53 12.45
C SER A 73 25.07 2.63 11.44
N GLY A 74 25.42 2.74 10.15
CA GLY A 74 24.85 1.90 9.09
C GLY A 74 23.57 2.47 8.47
N VAL A 75 23.07 3.61 8.93
CA VAL A 75 21.87 4.24 8.38
C VAL A 75 22.06 4.46 6.88
N PRO A 76 21.06 4.11 6.04
CA PRO A 76 21.12 4.35 4.61
C PRO A 76 21.36 5.82 4.27
N THR A 77 21.95 6.09 3.10
CA THR A 77 22.20 7.47 2.70
C THR A 77 20.89 8.24 2.58
N TYR A 78 20.94 9.56 2.76
CA TYR A 78 19.76 10.41 2.68
C TYR A 78 19.04 10.34 1.32
N TYR A 79 19.76 9.97 0.25
CA TYR A 79 19.15 9.68 -1.05
C TYR A 79 18.30 8.39 -0.97
N CYS A 80 18.81 7.37 -0.30
CA CYS A 80 18.10 6.11 -0.06
C CYS A 80 16.91 6.31 0.89
N VAL A 81 17.12 6.97 2.03
CA VAL A 81 16.10 7.28 3.06
C VAL A 81 14.88 7.95 2.43
N LEU A 82 15.08 8.93 1.54
CA LEU A 82 13.97 9.63 0.87
C LEU A 82 13.55 9.01 -0.47
N CYS A 83 14.23 7.97 -0.95
CA CYS A 83 14.01 7.39 -2.29
C CYS A 83 14.09 8.43 -3.43
N VAL A 84 15.03 9.36 -3.32
CA VAL A 84 15.26 10.43 -4.30
C VAL A 84 16.66 10.34 -4.91
N LYS A 85 16.82 10.94 -6.08
CA LYS A 85 18.12 11.10 -6.76
C LYS A 85 18.54 12.56 -6.64
N ASN A 86 19.15 13.09 -7.70
CA ASN A 86 19.51 14.51 -7.77
C ASN A 86 18.31 15.37 -8.20
N ASP A 87 17.18 15.13 -7.52
CA ASP A 87 15.88 15.73 -7.79
C ASP A 87 15.80 17.17 -7.28
N PRO A 88 14.87 17.98 -7.81
CA PRO A 88 14.67 19.35 -7.37
C PRO A 88 14.02 19.41 -5.97
N PRO A 89 14.16 20.54 -5.24
CA PRO A 89 13.73 20.63 -3.84
C PRO A 89 12.23 20.41 -3.57
N ASP A 90 11.38 20.66 -4.56
CA ASP A 90 9.95 20.37 -4.52
C ASP A 90 9.68 18.86 -4.45
N VAL A 91 10.33 18.08 -5.31
CA VAL A 91 10.21 16.60 -5.29
C VAL A 91 10.76 16.01 -4.00
N ILE A 92 11.84 16.57 -3.45
CA ILE A 92 12.41 16.14 -2.16
C ILE A 92 11.42 16.40 -1.02
N LYS A 93 10.73 17.54 -1.04
CA LYS A 93 9.71 17.85 -0.02
C LYS A 93 8.50 16.93 -0.11
N GLU A 94 8.07 16.57 -1.31
CA GLU A 94 7.00 15.58 -1.50
C GLU A 94 7.41 14.20 -0.97
N ALA A 95 8.66 13.79 -1.22
CA ALA A 95 9.21 12.54 -0.68
C ALA A 95 9.30 12.57 0.86
N TYR A 96 9.76 13.68 1.44
CA TYR A 96 9.76 13.90 2.88
C TYR A 96 8.36 13.75 3.50
N GLN A 97 7.35 14.41 2.92
CA GLN A 97 5.99 14.35 3.46
C GLN A 97 5.41 12.94 3.40
N ARG A 98 5.75 12.18 2.36
CA ARG A 98 5.37 10.77 2.27
C ARG A 98 6.08 9.91 3.33
N LYS A 99 7.37 10.16 3.55
CA LYS A 99 8.22 9.37 4.44
C LYS A 99 7.90 9.57 5.91
N ILE A 100 7.59 10.79 6.34
CA ILE A 100 7.26 11.08 7.74
C ILE A 100 5.98 10.37 8.21
N GLU A 101 5.11 9.98 7.28
CA GLU A 101 3.85 9.28 7.58
C GLU A 101 3.98 7.75 7.47
N HIS A 102 4.97 7.25 6.73
CA HIS A 102 5.00 5.87 6.25
C HIS A 102 6.44 5.31 6.10
N SER A 103 7.30 5.55 7.08
CA SER A 103 8.66 5.01 7.11
C SER A 103 9.02 4.47 8.48
N GLU A 104 9.88 3.46 8.51
CA GLU A 104 10.47 2.92 9.74
C GLU A 104 11.70 3.75 10.18
N TYR A 105 12.27 4.57 9.28
CA TYR A 105 13.35 5.46 9.65
C TYR A 105 12.89 6.47 10.71
N PRO A 106 13.73 6.79 11.70
CA PRO A 106 13.41 7.82 12.68
C PRO A 106 13.10 9.17 12.03
N ASP A 107 12.08 9.87 12.55
CA ASP A 107 11.64 11.19 12.04
C ASP A 107 12.80 12.18 11.90
N ASP A 108 13.73 12.18 12.86
CA ASP A 108 14.89 13.07 12.86
C ASP A 108 15.88 12.75 11.72
N VAL A 109 16.03 11.48 11.35
CA VAL A 109 16.82 11.06 10.17
C VAL A 109 16.14 11.55 8.88
N ILE A 110 14.82 11.41 8.78
CA ILE A 110 14.03 11.83 7.62
C ILE A 110 14.08 13.38 7.46
N GLU A 111 13.94 14.11 8.55
CA GLU A 111 14.07 15.58 8.59
C GLU A 111 15.47 16.02 8.15
N ARG A 112 16.53 15.41 8.70
CA ARG A 112 17.92 15.68 8.30
C ARG A 112 18.16 15.40 6.82
N ALA A 113 17.63 14.29 6.30
CA ALA A 113 17.74 13.95 4.89
C ALA A 113 17.11 15.04 4.00
N CYS A 114 15.91 15.51 4.37
CA CYS A 114 15.22 16.57 3.64
C CYS A 114 16.00 17.90 3.69
N GLU A 115 16.52 18.27 4.86
CA GLU A 115 17.30 19.49 5.06
C GLU A 115 18.59 19.49 4.23
N MET A 116 19.34 18.38 4.29
CA MET A 116 20.63 18.25 3.62
C MET A 116 20.47 18.19 2.11
N LEU A 117 19.44 17.50 1.61
CA LEU A 117 19.22 17.38 0.18
C LEU A 117 18.50 18.59 -0.42
N SER A 118 17.68 19.34 0.33
CA SER A 118 16.94 20.49 -0.22
C SER A 118 17.82 21.72 -0.47
N ASP A 119 18.88 21.93 0.32
CA ASP A 119 19.80 23.06 0.14
C ASP A 119 20.97 22.68 -0.77
N ARG A 120 21.26 23.52 -1.77
CA ARG A 120 22.31 23.25 -2.76
C ARG A 120 23.71 23.12 -2.14
N LYS A 121 24.02 23.95 -1.13
CA LYS A 121 25.34 23.92 -0.49
C LYS A 121 25.44 22.69 0.41
N LYS A 122 24.43 22.42 1.25
CA LYS A 122 24.40 21.23 2.10
C LYS A 122 24.43 19.94 1.30
N ARG A 123 23.71 19.87 0.17
CA ARG A 123 23.76 18.71 -0.74
C ARG A 123 25.16 18.50 -1.30
N SER A 124 25.83 19.58 -1.71
CA SER A 124 27.22 19.51 -2.18
C SER A 124 28.19 19.07 -1.08
N ASP A 125 27.99 19.53 0.15
CA ASP A 125 28.78 19.10 1.31
C ASP A 125 28.53 17.60 1.59
N TYR A 126 27.27 17.15 1.54
CA TYR A 126 26.88 15.75 1.72
C TYR A 126 27.49 14.82 0.66
N GLU A 127 27.46 15.21 -0.62
CA GLU A 127 28.12 14.43 -1.68
C GLU A 127 29.63 14.27 -1.44
N GLU A 128 30.30 15.29 -0.88
CA GLU A 128 31.71 15.19 -0.51
C GLU A 128 31.90 14.31 0.74
N ILE A 129 31.01 14.41 1.73
CA ILE A 129 30.99 13.51 2.91
C ILE A 129 30.90 12.06 2.45
N LEU A 130 29.95 11.70 1.58
CA LEU A 130 29.80 10.33 1.05
C LEU A 130 31.07 9.85 0.35
N ARG A 131 31.71 10.71 -0.46
CA ARG A 131 32.99 10.37 -1.11
C ARG A 131 34.10 10.13 -0.09
N LEU A 132 34.22 10.99 0.92
CA LEU A 132 35.24 10.89 1.95
C LEU A 132 35.02 9.67 2.84
N PHE A 133 33.78 9.39 3.21
CA PHE A 133 33.37 8.21 3.95
C PHE A 133 33.86 6.93 3.26
N LEU A 134 33.53 6.74 1.98
CA LEU A 134 34.01 5.59 1.20
C LEU A 134 35.54 5.50 1.12
N LYS A 135 36.25 6.64 1.11
CA LYS A 135 37.72 6.65 1.16
C LYS A 135 38.25 6.22 2.52
N ILE A 136 37.64 6.70 3.59
CA ILE A 136 38.01 6.36 4.97
C ILE A 136 37.74 4.88 5.25
N MET A 137 36.64 4.34 4.73
CA MET A 137 36.34 2.90 4.80
C MET A 137 37.45 2.04 4.19
N GLN A 138 38.32 2.54 3.29
CA GLN A 138 39.48 1.76 2.82
C GLN A 138 40.45 1.37 3.95
N GLY A 139 40.51 2.13 5.04
CA GLY A 139 41.33 1.84 6.20
C GLY A 139 40.72 0.86 7.20
N TYR A 140 39.42 0.60 7.11
CA TYR A 140 38.72 -0.30 8.03
C TYR A 140 39.00 -1.77 7.71
N SER A 141 38.90 -2.61 8.73
CA SER A 141 39.09 -4.05 8.56
C SER A 141 37.94 -4.65 7.76
N ALA A 142 38.14 -5.85 7.22
CA ALA A 142 37.08 -6.57 6.52
C ALA A 142 35.93 -6.98 7.47
N LYS A 143 36.20 -7.07 8.77
CA LYS A 143 35.20 -7.38 9.79
C LYS A 143 34.29 -6.17 10.01
N ASP A 144 34.87 -5.02 10.33
CA ASP A 144 34.11 -3.79 10.62
C ASP A 144 33.25 -3.35 9.42
N LYS A 145 33.78 -3.51 8.20
CA LYS A 145 33.00 -3.26 6.97
C LYS A 145 31.81 -4.18 6.82
N ARG A 146 31.94 -5.43 7.24
CA ARG A 146 30.87 -6.41 7.12
C ARG A 146 29.77 -6.09 8.13
N GLU A 147 30.14 -5.83 9.38
CA GLU A 147 29.19 -5.41 10.41
C GLU A 147 28.40 -4.18 9.93
N LEU A 148 29.08 -3.17 9.38
CA LEU A 148 28.41 -1.97 8.86
C LEU A 148 27.57 -2.20 7.60
N ILE A 149 27.85 -3.25 6.81
CA ILE A 149 27.00 -3.66 5.69
C ILE A 149 25.76 -4.39 6.23
N GLU A 150 25.95 -5.28 7.21
CA GLU A 150 24.86 -6.03 7.84
C GLU A 150 23.84 -5.07 8.50
N GLU A 151 24.32 -4.09 9.28
CA GLU A 151 23.46 -3.04 9.88
C GLU A 151 22.71 -2.22 8.82
N HIS A 152 23.37 -1.87 7.72
CA HIS A 152 22.75 -1.13 6.63
C HIS A 152 21.70 -1.93 5.87
N ASP A 153 21.98 -3.20 5.60
CA ASP A 153 21.06 -4.10 4.93
C ASP A 153 19.82 -4.33 5.82
N GLU A 154 19.99 -4.43 7.15
CA GLU A 154 18.89 -4.52 8.13
C GLU A 154 17.95 -3.30 8.04
N TRP A 155 18.50 -2.08 8.09
CA TRP A 155 17.71 -0.85 7.89
C TRP A 155 16.87 -0.84 6.59
N ILE A 156 17.45 -1.34 5.49
CA ILE A 156 16.75 -1.38 4.20
C ILE A 156 15.66 -2.45 4.20
N GLU A 157 15.92 -3.62 4.77
CA GLU A 157 14.93 -4.69 4.85
C GLU A 157 13.78 -4.30 5.80
N ASP A 158 14.06 -3.67 6.93
CA ASP A 158 13.02 -3.17 7.84
C ASP A 158 12.11 -2.13 7.16
N GLU A 159 12.68 -1.19 6.38
CA GLU A 159 11.92 -0.23 5.61
C GLU A 159 11.08 -0.91 4.50
N LYS A 160 11.61 -1.93 3.83
CA LYS A 160 10.85 -2.71 2.83
C LYS A 160 9.69 -3.44 3.46
N ASP A 161 9.92 -4.05 4.62
CA ASP A 161 8.91 -4.78 5.36
C ASP A 161 7.81 -3.83 5.82
N TYR A 162 8.16 -2.67 6.40
CA TYR A 162 7.20 -1.65 6.80
C TYR A 162 6.39 -1.10 5.61
N ALA A 163 7.04 -0.84 4.48
CA ALA A 163 6.36 -0.44 3.25
C ALA A 163 5.40 -1.52 2.71
N THR A 164 5.79 -2.80 2.82
CA THR A 164 4.95 -3.94 2.45
C THR A 164 3.73 -4.04 3.34
N VAL A 165 3.90 -3.90 4.66
CA VAL A 165 2.78 -3.87 5.62
C VAL A 165 1.78 -2.77 5.27
N ASN A 166 2.27 -1.53 5.05
CA ASN A 166 1.39 -0.42 4.65
C ASN A 166 0.68 -0.68 3.32
N TYR A 167 1.36 -1.31 2.35
CA TYR A 167 0.71 -1.70 1.09
C TYR A 167 -0.46 -2.66 1.34
N LEU A 168 -0.24 -3.70 2.15
CA LEU A 168 -1.26 -4.70 2.48
C LEU A 168 -2.44 -4.08 3.23
N MET A 169 -2.20 -3.18 4.18
CA MET A 169 -3.27 -2.47 4.89
C MET A 169 -4.15 -1.64 3.94
N ASN A 170 -3.55 -1.04 2.91
CA ASN A 170 -4.25 -0.18 1.96
C ASN A 170 -4.95 -0.93 0.81
N HIS A 171 -4.53 -2.15 0.49
CA HIS A 171 -4.99 -2.86 -0.72
C HIS A 171 -5.53 -4.27 -0.47
N ARG A 172 -5.28 -4.83 0.73
CA ARG A 172 -5.58 -6.21 1.12
C ARG A 172 -6.24 -6.29 2.49
N GLY A 173 -6.96 -5.24 2.90
CA GLY A 173 -7.62 -5.15 4.20
C GLY A 173 -8.56 -6.34 4.45
N ALA A 174 -9.23 -6.83 3.40
CA ALA A 174 -10.08 -8.01 3.47
C ALA A 174 -9.36 -9.25 4.03
N TRP A 175 -8.10 -9.47 3.63
CA TRP A 175 -7.33 -10.66 4.02
C TRP A 175 -6.94 -10.60 5.49
N LEU A 176 -6.48 -9.43 5.94
CA LEU A 176 -6.16 -9.16 7.35
C LEU A 176 -7.40 -9.32 8.22
N ASN A 177 -8.53 -8.71 7.82
CA ASN A 177 -9.78 -8.81 8.56
C ASN A 177 -10.27 -10.26 8.69
N LEU A 178 -10.23 -11.04 7.61
CA LEU A 178 -10.58 -12.47 7.64
C LEU A 178 -9.68 -13.25 8.61
N TYR A 179 -8.36 -13.04 8.55
CA TYR A 179 -7.43 -13.68 9.48
C TYR A 179 -7.74 -13.32 10.94
N HIS A 180 -8.01 -12.05 11.24
CA HIS A 180 -8.35 -11.60 12.60
C HIS A 180 -9.70 -12.07 13.09
N LEU A 181 -10.67 -12.32 12.22
CA LEU A 181 -11.93 -12.97 12.60
C LEU A 181 -11.76 -14.48 12.86
N GLY A 182 -10.53 -15.01 12.73
CA GLY A 182 -10.20 -16.41 12.90
C GLY A 182 -10.68 -17.27 11.74
N ALA A 183 -10.86 -16.68 10.56
CA ALA A 183 -11.31 -17.39 9.36
C ALA A 183 -10.23 -18.35 8.86
N PRO A 184 -10.61 -19.46 8.21
CA PRO A 184 -9.64 -20.36 7.58
C PRO A 184 -8.76 -19.60 6.57
N THR A 185 -7.48 -19.92 6.57
CA THR A 185 -6.55 -19.41 5.55
C THR A 185 -6.93 -19.93 4.17
N PHE A 186 -6.45 -19.26 3.12
CA PHE A 186 -6.62 -19.70 1.74
C PHE A 186 -6.12 -21.13 1.51
N TYR A 187 -5.01 -21.49 2.15
CA TYR A 187 -4.48 -22.85 2.09
C TYR A 187 -5.39 -23.87 2.78
N GLU A 188 -5.97 -23.53 3.92
CA GLU A 188 -6.92 -24.40 4.64
C GLU A 188 -8.23 -24.58 3.88
N ILE A 189 -8.78 -23.51 3.28
CA ILE A 189 -9.97 -23.57 2.41
C ILE A 189 -9.76 -24.59 1.30
N LEU A 190 -8.61 -24.53 0.63
CA LEU A 190 -8.30 -25.44 -0.47
C LEU A 190 -7.83 -26.83 -0.02
N GLY A 191 -7.60 -27.06 1.28
CA GLY A 191 -7.04 -28.31 1.79
C GLY A 191 -5.59 -28.55 1.34
N VAL A 192 -4.80 -27.49 1.22
CA VAL A 192 -3.41 -27.52 0.77
C VAL A 192 -2.47 -27.17 1.92
N ASP A 193 -1.36 -27.89 2.03
CA ASP A 193 -0.33 -27.64 3.04
C ASP A 193 0.71 -26.65 2.51
N ARG A 194 0.68 -25.40 3.00
CA ARG A 194 1.61 -24.31 2.64
C ARG A 194 3.07 -24.75 2.74
N SER A 195 3.43 -25.52 3.76
CA SER A 195 4.82 -25.92 4.02
C SER A 195 5.39 -26.90 2.99
N LYS A 196 4.52 -27.57 2.22
CA LYS A 196 4.91 -28.56 1.21
C LYS A 196 4.86 -28.03 -0.21
N LEU A 197 4.28 -26.84 -0.41
CA LEU A 197 4.16 -26.23 -1.72
C LEU A 197 5.52 -25.71 -2.21
N LYS A 198 5.82 -25.96 -3.47
CA LYS A 198 6.98 -25.34 -4.14
C LYS A 198 6.58 -23.99 -4.74
N SER A 199 7.56 -23.09 -4.91
CA SER A 199 7.35 -21.71 -5.37
C SER A 199 6.65 -21.57 -6.73
N GLU A 200 6.77 -22.58 -7.60
CA GLU A 200 6.17 -22.59 -8.95
C GLU A 200 5.02 -23.61 -9.09
N GLU A 201 4.58 -24.21 -7.98
CA GLU A 201 3.50 -25.21 -8.03
C GLU A 201 2.14 -24.54 -8.15
N VAL A 202 1.38 -24.93 -9.18
CA VAL A 202 -0.02 -24.51 -9.37
C VAL A 202 -0.87 -25.10 -8.23
N VAL A 203 -1.50 -24.22 -7.48
CA VAL A 203 -2.40 -24.57 -6.39
C VAL A 203 -3.77 -24.95 -6.96
N GLN A 204 -4.28 -26.09 -6.53
CA GLN A 204 -5.61 -26.60 -6.89
C GLN A 204 -6.40 -26.93 -5.63
N CYS A 205 -7.71 -26.74 -5.67
CA CYS A 205 -8.59 -27.14 -4.59
C CYS A 205 -8.61 -28.66 -4.42
N LYS A 206 -8.27 -29.14 -3.22
CA LYS A 206 -8.37 -30.55 -2.80
C LYS A 206 -9.54 -30.79 -1.84
N ASN A 207 -10.15 -29.71 -1.35
CA ASN A 207 -11.28 -29.76 -0.46
C ASN A 207 -12.59 -29.87 -1.26
N GLU A 208 -13.17 -31.06 -1.32
CA GLU A 208 -14.46 -31.31 -2.02
C GLU A 208 -15.65 -30.59 -1.36
N GLY A 209 -15.50 -30.11 -0.13
CA GLY A 209 -16.56 -29.40 0.61
C GLY A 209 -16.55 -27.87 0.46
N ALA A 210 -15.55 -27.29 -0.21
CA ALA A 210 -15.45 -25.85 -0.39
C ALA A 210 -16.46 -25.34 -1.46
N ASP A 211 -17.07 -24.18 -1.24
CA ASP A 211 -17.89 -23.50 -2.26
C ASP A 211 -17.02 -23.28 -3.53
N PRO A 212 -17.48 -23.72 -4.71
CA PRO A 212 -16.68 -23.62 -5.94
C PRO A 212 -16.24 -22.20 -6.30
N ARG A 213 -17.06 -21.17 -6.00
CA ARG A 213 -16.75 -19.77 -6.28
C ARG A 213 -15.66 -19.26 -5.35
N LEU A 214 -15.71 -19.65 -4.09
CA LEU A 214 -14.66 -19.33 -3.12
C LEU A 214 -13.35 -20.04 -3.49
N ALA A 215 -13.43 -21.33 -3.84
CA ALA A 215 -12.26 -22.09 -4.28
C ALA A 215 -11.61 -21.47 -5.54
N GLU A 216 -12.42 -21.00 -6.48
CA GLU A 216 -11.95 -20.31 -7.69
C GLU A 216 -11.22 -19.00 -7.36
N ASP A 217 -11.84 -18.12 -6.55
CA ASP A 217 -11.24 -16.85 -6.13
C ASP A 217 -9.91 -17.06 -5.39
N VAL A 218 -9.89 -18.02 -4.46
CA VAL A 218 -8.69 -18.35 -3.68
C VAL A 218 -7.61 -18.98 -4.57
N CYS A 219 -7.97 -19.87 -5.50
CA CYS A 219 -7.01 -20.42 -6.47
C CYS A 219 -6.45 -19.32 -7.38
N ARG A 220 -7.26 -18.35 -7.82
CA ARG A 220 -6.80 -17.22 -8.63
C ARG A 220 -5.75 -16.39 -7.88
N ILE A 221 -6.00 -16.11 -6.60
CA ILE A 221 -5.06 -15.39 -5.73
C ILE A 221 -3.76 -16.19 -5.56
N LEU A 222 -3.84 -17.44 -5.13
CA LEU A 222 -2.64 -18.25 -4.85
C LEU A 222 -1.86 -18.67 -6.09
N ASN A 223 -2.46 -18.63 -7.29
CA ASN A 223 -1.75 -18.89 -8.54
C ASN A 223 -1.17 -17.63 -9.19
N ASN A 224 -1.48 -16.44 -8.69
CA ASN A 224 -0.76 -15.21 -9.04
C ASN A 224 0.49 -15.10 -8.14
N PRO A 225 1.71 -15.06 -8.70
CA PRO A 225 2.94 -15.03 -7.90
C PRO A 225 3.03 -13.84 -6.94
N GLN A 226 2.60 -12.66 -7.37
CA GLN A 226 2.65 -11.45 -6.57
C GLN A 226 1.61 -11.51 -5.43
N LEU A 227 0.37 -11.86 -5.73
CA LEU A 227 -0.68 -11.99 -4.72
C LEU A 227 -0.36 -13.09 -3.70
N ARG A 228 0.24 -14.18 -4.14
CA ARG A 228 0.70 -15.25 -3.25
C ARG A 228 1.82 -14.77 -2.33
N PHE A 229 2.80 -14.04 -2.86
CA PHE A 229 3.85 -13.42 -2.05
C PHE A 229 3.24 -12.50 -0.98
N GLU A 230 2.34 -11.59 -1.38
CA GLU A 230 1.63 -10.68 -0.48
C GLU A 230 0.86 -11.42 0.62
N TYR A 231 0.15 -12.49 0.25
CA TYR A 231 -0.63 -13.28 1.20
C TYR A 231 0.26 -14.09 2.15
N ASP A 232 1.33 -14.69 1.65
CA ASP A 232 2.32 -15.42 2.45
C ASP A 232 3.02 -14.48 3.44
N PHE A 233 3.44 -13.29 2.99
CA PHE A 233 4.01 -12.26 3.83
C PHE A 233 3.04 -11.84 4.95
N MET A 234 1.78 -11.59 4.58
CA MET A 234 0.72 -11.27 5.55
C MET A 234 0.61 -12.36 6.61
N LEU A 235 0.49 -13.64 6.23
CA LEU A 235 0.37 -14.74 7.19
C LEU A 235 1.58 -14.86 8.12
N ASP A 236 2.78 -14.60 7.62
CA ASP A 236 4.01 -14.69 8.43
C ASP A 236 4.13 -13.55 9.44
N ARG A 237 3.47 -12.40 9.20
CA ARG A 237 3.55 -11.19 10.03
C ARG A 237 2.22 -10.72 10.59
N ALA A 238 1.13 -11.47 10.42
CA ALA A 238 -0.22 -11.01 10.75
C ALA A 238 -0.38 -10.61 12.22
N ASP A 239 0.38 -11.26 13.12
CA ASP A 239 0.38 -10.96 14.55
C ASP A 239 1.14 -9.65 14.90
N GLU A 240 1.99 -9.16 13.98
CA GLU A 240 2.78 -7.91 14.13
C GLU A 240 2.13 -6.71 13.42
N ILE A 241 1.36 -6.95 12.36
CA ILE A 241 0.76 -5.91 11.50
C ILE A 241 -0.30 -5.06 12.23
N LEU A 242 -0.91 -5.56 13.30
CA LEU A 242 -1.90 -4.79 14.07
C LEU A 242 -1.41 -4.40 15.47
N PRO A 243 -1.59 -3.12 15.87
CA PRO A 243 -1.29 -2.68 17.23
C PRO A 243 -2.12 -3.45 18.26
N ALA A 244 -1.49 -3.75 19.39
CA ALA A 244 -2.12 -4.39 20.56
C ALA A 244 -3.38 -3.67 21.06
N ASP A 245 -3.63 -2.42 20.66
CA ASP A 245 -4.80 -1.64 21.04
C ASP A 245 -6.11 -2.17 20.42
N HIS A 246 -6.06 -2.93 19.32
CA HIS A 246 -7.21 -3.73 18.84
C HIS A 246 -7.35 -5.09 19.56
N LEU A 247 -6.36 -5.50 20.35
CA LEU A 247 -6.40 -6.66 21.24
C LEU A 247 -6.88 -6.30 22.66
N MET A 248 -7.04 -5.01 22.96
CA MET A 248 -7.48 -4.49 24.26
C MET A 248 -9.02 -4.49 24.37
N ASP A 249 -9.61 -5.69 24.44
CA ASP A 249 -10.80 -5.93 25.28
C ASP A 249 -11.24 -7.40 25.42
N SER A 250 -10.43 -8.39 24.99
CA SER A 250 -10.79 -9.79 25.27
C SER A 250 -9.64 -10.60 25.86
N GLU A 251 -9.79 -10.92 27.13
CA GLU A 251 -9.05 -11.97 27.80
C GLU A 251 -9.10 -13.28 26.98
N SER A 252 -7.95 -13.72 26.46
CA SER A 252 -7.56 -15.13 26.33
C SER A 252 -8.27 -16.06 25.32
N ARG A 253 -9.16 -15.58 24.43
CA ARG A 253 -9.74 -16.46 23.38
C ARG A 253 -9.37 -15.98 21.99
N LYS A 254 -8.64 -16.82 21.25
CA LYS A 254 -8.48 -16.65 19.81
C LYS A 254 -9.88 -16.53 19.19
N PRO A 255 -10.13 -15.51 18.35
CA PRO A 255 -11.39 -15.41 17.63
C PRO A 255 -11.62 -16.69 16.82
N VAL A 256 -12.88 -17.14 16.79
CA VAL A 256 -13.30 -18.35 16.08
C VAL A 256 -14.28 -17.92 15.02
N TRP A 257 -13.93 -18.17 13.77
CA TRP A 257 -14.82 -17.92 12.64
C TRP A 257 -16.12 -18.72 12.79
N LYS A 258 -17.24 -18.01 12.65
CA LYS A 258 -18.59 -18.58 12.70
C LYS A 258 -19.32 -18.52 11.36
N GLY A 259 -18.73 -17.88 10.36
CA GLY A 259 -19.31 -17.77 9.03
C GLY A 259 -19.16 -19.06 8.24
N ASP A 260 -19.92 -19.15 7.16
CA ASP A 260 -19.77 -20.17 6.13
C ASP A 260 -18.95 -19.63 4.94
N ASP A 261 -18.75 -20.47 3.92
CA ASP A 261 -17.98 -20.10 2.72
C ASP A 261 -18.60 -18.92 1.96
N ARG A 262 -19.92 -18.76 2.02
CA ARG A 262 -20.63 -17.63 1.40
C ARG A 262 -20.30 -16.32 2.11
N SER A 263 -20.37 -16.32 3.45
CA SER A 263 -19.99 -15.18 4.28
C SER A 263 -18.52 -14.81 4.09
N TYR A 264 -17.65 -15.82 3.95
CA TYR A 264 -16.24 -15.62 3.64
C TYR A 264 -16.07 -14.92 2.29
N LEU A 265 -16.77 -15.39 1.26
CA LEU A 265 -16.67 -14.83 -0.09
C LEU A 265 -17.14 -13.37 -0.14
N VAL A 266 -18.20 -13.03 0.59
CA VAL A 266 -18.67 -11.63 0.74
C VAL A 266 -17.59 -10.78 1.41
N ALA A 267 -17.02 -11.22 2.52
CA ALA A 267 -15.94 -10.51 3.18
C ALA A 267 -14.70 -10.37 2.27
N LEU A 268 -14.37 -11.38 1.48
CA LEU A 268 -13.24 -11.33 0.55
C LEU A 268 -13.47 -10.35 -0.61
N ARG A 269 -14.71 -10.22 -1.10
CA ARG A 269 -15.04 -9.44 -2.30
C ARG A 269 -15.51 -8.02 -2.03
N CYS A 270 -16.20 -7.80 -0.91
CA CYS A 270 -16.93 -6.55 -0.64
C CYS A 270 -16.36 -5.75 0.52
N TYR A 271 -15.33 -6.24 1.22
CA TYR A 271 -14.79 -5.56 2.41
C TYR A 271 -14.26 -4.16 2.10
N GLU A 272 -13.53 -3.97 1.00
CA GLU A 272 -13.01 -2.64 0.66
C GLU A 272 -14.14 -1.65 0.34
N ASP A 273 -15.22 -2.14 -0.28
CA ASP A 273 -16.42 -1.32 -0.52
C ASP A 273 -17.12 -0.97 0.81
N MET A 274 -17.19 -1.89 1.77
CA MET A 274 -17.70 -1.61 3.12
C MET A 274 -16.89 -0.50 3.80
N ILE A 275 -15.57 -0.66 3.88
CA ILE A 275 -14.69 0.30 4.57
C ILE A 275 -14.76 1.67 3.89
N LYS A 276 -14.71 1.71 2.56
CA LYS A 276 -14.82 2.95 1.80
C LYS A 276 -16.11 3.70 2.14
N GLN A 277 -17.21 2.97 2.27
CA GLN A 277 -18.46 3.61 2.59
C GLN A 277 -18.54 4.07 4.06
N ASP A 278 -18.06 3.27 5.01
CA ASP A 278 -18.01 3.66 6.43
C ASP A 278 -17.24 4.97 6.60
N LEU A 279 -16.11 5.13 5.89
CA LEU A 279 -15.34 6.36 5.85
C LEU A 279 -16.13 7.52 5.25
N MET A 280 -16.78 7.32 4.09
CA MET A 280 -17.62 8.34 3.46
C MET A 280 -18.78 8.78 4.37
N MET A 281 -19.43 7.84 5.05
CA MET A 281 -20.54 8.12 5.96
C MET A 281 -20.09 8.81 7.24
N ALA A 282 -18.89 8.52 7.74
CA ALA A 282 -18.29 9.24 8.87
C ALA A 282 -17.97 10.70 8.51
N GLU A 283 -17.40 10.94 7.31
CA GLU A 283 -17.08 12.29 6.83
C GLU A 283 -18.32 13.10 6.42
N HIS A 284 -19.35 12.41 5.92
CA HIS A 284 -20.54 13.00 5.32
C HIS A 284 -21.83 12.42 5.92
N ILE A 285 -21.91 12.39 7.25
CA ILE A 285 -23.08 11.87 7.98
C ILE A 285 -24.40 12.53 7.55
N ASP A 286 -24.33 13.76 7.05
CA ASP A 286 -25.46 14.53 6.56
C ASP A 286 -25.97 14.11 5.17
N TRP A 287 -25.30 13.15 4.52
CA TRP A 287 -25.74 12.52 3.28
C TRP A 287 -26.73 11.38 3.51
N ILE A 288 -26.87 10.88 4.75
CA ILE A 288 -27.75 9.74 5.07
C ILE A 288 -29.21 9.98 4.67
N ASP A 289 -29.68 11.22 4.77
CA ASP A 289 -31.04 11.62 4.38
C ASP A 289 -31.23 11.68 2.85
N TYR A 290 -30.15 11.50 2.09
CA TYR A 290 -30.07 11.75 0.65
C TYR A 290 -29.61 10.53 -0.17
N ILE A 291 -29.56 9.33 0.40
CA ILE A 291 -29.11 8.11 -0.30
C ILE A 291 -30.24 7.12 -0.59
N GLY A 292 -31.45 7.38 -0.07
CA GLY A 292 -32.65 6.57 -0.29
C GLY A 292 -33.62 7.19 -1.29
N ASP A 293 -34.91 7.24 -0.93
CA ASP A 293 -36.00 7.70 -1.81
C ASP A 293 -35.87 9.14 -2.33
N LYS A 294 -35.06 9.97 -1.66
CA LYS A 294 -34.78 11.36 -2.04
C LYS A 294 -33.27 11.51 -2.17
N THR A 295 -32.80 11.93 -3.34
CA THR A 295 -31.38 12.15 -3.62
C THR A 295 -31.04 13.63 -3.75
N PHE A 296 -29.76 13.98 -3.76
CA PHE A 296 -29.31 15.32 -4.12
C PHE A 296 -29.67 15.69 -5.56
N TYR A 297 -29.81 14.70 -6.45
CA TYR A 297 -30.30 14.90 -7.81
C TYR A 297 -31.76 15.34 -7.80
N ASP A 298 -32.59 14.71 -6.96
CA ASP A 298 -34.00 15.09 -6.78
C ASP A 298 -34.15 16.49 -6.18
N VAL A 299 -33.31 16.85 -5.20
CA VAL A 299 -33.29 18.18 -4.59
C VAL A 299 -33.02 19.27 -5.63
N LEU A 300 -32.11 19.03 -6.58
CA LEU A 300 -31.82 19.96 -7.66
C LEU A 300 -32.72 19.76 -8.88
N THR A 301 -33.63 18.78 -8.87
CA THR A 301 -34.47 18.38 -10.01
C THR A 301 -33.65 18.09 -11.28
N ILE A 302 -32.50 17.45 -11.11
CA ILE A 302 -31.58 17.07 -12.18
C ILE A 302 -31.71 15.58 -12.46
N ASP A 303 -31.86 15.22 -13.72
CA ASP A 303 -31.66 13.84 -14.16
C ASP A 303 -30.15 13.53 -14.19
N LYS A 304 -29.70 12.49 -13.47
CA LYS A 304 -28.29 12.10 -13.37
C LYS A 304 -27.66 11.88 -14.74
N ASP A 305 -28.39 11.24 -15.66
CA ASP A 305 -27.90 10.89 -17.00
C ASP A 305 -27.76 12.11 -17.93
N SER A 306 -28.33 13.25 -17.53
CA SER A 306 -28.22 14.50 -18.28
C SER A 306 -26.92 15.27 -18.01
N ILE A 307 -26.14 14.86 -17.01
CA ILE A 307 -24.92 15.57 -16.60
C ILE A 307 -23.77 15.24 -17.57
N PRO A 308 -23.11 16.24 -18.18
CA PRO A 308 -21.95 16.01 -19.03
C PRO A 308 -20.80 15.32 -18.29
N GLY A 309 -20.06 14.44 -18.97
CA GLY A 309 -18.88 13.77 -18.39
C GLY A 309 -17.69 14.72 -18.16
N ASP A 310 -17.56 15.80 -18.92
CA ASP A 310 -16.49 16.79 -18.71
C ASP A 310 -16.72 17.56 -17.39
N LYS A 311 -15.68 17.61 -16.56
CA LYS A 311 -15.72 18.25 -15.24
C LYS A 311 -16.23 19.70 -15.29
N ARG A 312 -15.74 20.51 -16.23
CA ARG A 312 -16.09 21.94 -16.29
C ARG A 312 -17.49 22.15 -16.86
N GLU A 313 -17.92 21.30 -17.77
CA GLU A 313 -19.26 21.32 -18.33
C GLU A 313 -20.31 20.89 -17.31
N ALA A 314 -20.05 19.81 -16.55
CA ALA A 314 -20.87 19.36 -15.44
C ALA A 314 -21.05 20.48 -14.39
N GLU A 315 -19.95 21.10 -13.96
CA GLU A 315 -19.99 22.21 -13.00
C GLU A 315 -20.83 23.40 -13.48
N ARG A 316 -20.77 23.70 -14.78
CA ARG A 316 -21.54 24.80 -15.39
C ARG A 316 -23.01 24.44 -15.49
N PHE A 317 -23.33 23.23 -15.91
CA PHE A 317 -24.69 22.70 -15.99
C PHE A 317 -25.39 22.79 -14.63
N ILE A 318 -24.77 22.21 -13.59
CA ILE A 318 -25.31 22.19 -12.23
C ILE A 318 -25.47 23.61 -11.66
N ARG A 319 -24.51 24.51 -11.95
CA ARG A 319 -24.61 25.93 -11.54
C ARG A 319 -25.78 26.65 -12.19
N ASN A 320 -26.09 26.34 -13.45
CA ASN A 320 -27.22 26.95 -14.15
C ASN A 320 -28.54 26.50 -13.52
N VAL A 321 -28.71 25.20 -13.28
CA VAL A 321 -29.91 24.65 -12.62
C VAL A 321 -30.07 25.25 -11.21
N TYR A 322 -28.98 25.26 -10.44
CA TYR A 322 -28.99 25.86 -9.11
C TYR A 322 -29.42 27.33 -9.14
N ARG A 323 -29.06 28.12 -10.15
CA ARG A 323 -29.37 29.56 -10.21
C ARG A 323 -30.85 29.86 -10.00
N ASP A 324 -31.70 29.02 -10.56
CA ASP A 324 -33.14 29.26 -10.65
C ASP A 324 -33.93 28.66 -9.46
N LEU A 325 -33.24 27.98 -8.54
CA LEU A 325 -33.81 27.38 -7.33
C LEU A 325 -33.73 28.32 -6.11
N GLU A 326 -34.71 28.19 -5.21
CA GLU A 326 -34.70 28.87 -3.91
C GLU A 326 -33.56 28.35 -3.02
N ARG A 327 -32.87 29.28 -2.35
CA ARG A 327 -31.65 29.01 -1.57
C ARG A 327 -31.98 28.49 -0.18
N THR A 328 -32.48 27.26 -0.10
CA THR A 328 -32.65 26.55 1.17
C THR A 328 -31.32 25.87 1.59
N PRO A 329 -31.14 25.54 2.88
CA PRO A 329 -29.97 24.79 3.34
C PRO A 329 -29.77 23.48 2.57
N GLU A 330 -30.86 22.77 2.29
CA GLU A 330 -30.89 21.53 1.51
C GLU A 330 -30.44 21.74 0.05
N VAL A 331 -30.98 22.74 -0.65
CA VAL A 331 -30.60 23.05 -2.03
C VAL A 331 -29.13 23.50 -2.12
N ASN A 332 -28.66 24.27 -1.13
CA ASN A 332 -27.27 24.71 -1.07
C ASN A 332 -26.31 23.53 -0.86
N ARG A 333 -26.69 22.56 -0.03
CA ARG A 333 -25.92 21.32 0.20
C ARG A 333 -25.86 20.45 -1.05
N ALA A 334 -27.01 20.15 -1.65
CA ALA A 334 -27.08 19.37 -2.89
C ALA A 334 -26.21 20.00 -3.99
N TYR A 335 -26.25 21.33 -4.11
CA TYR A 335 -25.38 22.06 -5.02
C TYR A 335 -23.89 21.94 -4.68
N SER A 336 -23.49 22.08 -3.40
CA SER A 336 -22.08 21.97 -3.03
C SER A 336 -21.51 20.59 -3.31
N VAL A 337 -22.28 19.54 -3.05
CA VAL A 337 -21.90 18.14 -3.30
C VAL A 337 -21.81 17.89 -4.80
N LEU A 338 -22.90 18.09 -5.53
CA LEU A 338 -22.97 17.71 -6.95
C LEU A 338 -22.06 18.55 -7.85
N LYS A 339 -21.84 19.82 -7.52
CA LYS A 339 -20.93 20.67 -8.29
C LYS A 339 -19.49 20.19 -8.17
N ASN A 340 -19.04 19.76 -7.00
CA ASN A 340 -17.67 19.30 -6.81
C ASN A 340 -17.49 17.93 -7.46
N PHE A 341 -16.60 17.83 -8.44
CA PHE A 341 -16.36 16.59 -9.18
C PHE A 341 -16.01 15.40 -8.27
N ARG A 342 -15.18 15.60 -7.24
CA ARG A 342 -14.78 14.51 -6.33
C ARG A 342 -15.97 14.05 -5.49
N MET A 343 -16.60 14.99 -4.78
CA MET A 343 -17.77 14.68 -3.94
C MET A 343 -18.94 14.09 -4.75
N ARG A 344 -19.15 14.55 -6.00
CA ARG A 344 -20.16 13.95 -6.88
C ARG A 344 -19.81 12.51 -7.24
N ALA A 345 -18.56 12.22 -7.58
CA ALA A 345 -18.13 10.85 -7.89
C ALA A 345 -18.29 9.93 -6.67
N ASP A 346 -17.94 10.41 -5.48
CA ASP A 346 -18.12 9.66 -4.22
C ASP A 346 -19.60 9.42 -3.93
N TYR A 347 -20.43 10.44 -4.09
CA TYR A 347 -21.88 10.33 -3.92
C TYR A 347 -22.52 9.40 -4.97
N ASP A 348 -22.10 9.47 -6.23
CA ASP A 348 -22.56 8.57 -7.29
C ASP A 348 -22.18 7.13 -7.02
N TRP A 349 -20.99 6.90 -6.48
CA TRP A 349 -20.53 5.59 -6.05
C TRP A 349 -21.39 5.08 -4.90
N MET A 350 -21.69 5.90 -3.88
CA MET A 350 -22.58 5.48 -2.78
C MET A 350 -23.99 5.13 -3.26
N LEU A 351 -24.56 5.89 -4.20
CA LEU A 351 -25.87 5.56 -4.78
C LEU A 351 -25.84 4.24 -5.56
N LYS A 352 -24.72 3.92 -6.24
CA LYS A 352 -24.54 2.63 -6.93
C LYS A 352 -24.42 1.47 -5.93
N GLN A 353 -23.70 1.68 -4.83
CA GLN A 353 -23.39 0.65 -3.85
C GLN A 353 -24.40 0.55 -2.71
N GLY A 354 -25.41 1.44 -2.67
CA GLY A 354 -26.40 1.50 -1.59
C GLY A 354 -27.10 0.16 -1.33
N GLU A 355 -27.45 -0.59 -2.38
CA GLU A 355 -28.09 -1.91 -2.19
C GLU A 355 -27.16 -2.97 -1.58
N ILE A 356 -25.86 -2.95 -1.92
CA ILE A 356 -24.87 -3.87 -1.37
C ILE A 356 -24.63 -3.52 0.10
N VAL A 357 -24.45 -2.23 0.38
CA VAL A 357 -24.24 -1.75 1.73
C VAL A 357 -25.46 -2.02 2.62
N ASP A 358 -26.65 -1.65 2.18
CA ASP A 358 -27.84 -1.76 3.02
C ASP A 358 -28.05 -3.23 3.40
N ALA A 359 -27.71 -4.13 2.47
CA ALA A 359 -27.64 -5.56 2.74
C ALA A 359 -26.50 -5.91 3.74
N LEU A 360 -25.31 -5.31 3.67
CA LEU A 360 -24.20 -5.52 4.62
C LEU A 360 -24.50 -4.99 6.04
N HIS A 361 -25.08 -3.79 6.16
CA HIS A 361 -25.54 -3.23 7.43
C HIS A 361 -26.72 -4.01 8.02
N GLY A 362 -27.60 -4.54 7.17
CA GLY A 362 -28.68 -5.45 7.58
C GLY A 362 -28.15 -6.73 8.25
N ILE A 363 -26.99 -7.25 7.81
CA ILE A 363 -26.32 -8.39 8.44
C ILE A 363 -25.70 -8.00 9.79
N ALA A 364 -25.19 -6.77 9.93
CA ALA A 364 -24.56 -6.30 11.17
C ALA A 364 -25.57 -5.89 12.26
N MET A 365 -26.76 -5.43 11.90
CA MET A 365 -27.74 -4.79 12.82
C MET A 365 -28.97 -5.64 13.15
N THR A 366 -29.19 -6.74 12.44
CA THR A 366 -30.31 -7.67 12.68
C THR A 366 -29.76 -9.09 12.78
N GLU A 367 -30.30 -9.93 13.68
CA GLU A 367 -30.21 -11.40 13.55
C GLU A 367 -31.20 -11.80 12.45
N PRO A 368 -30.80 -11.82 11.16
CA PRO A 368 -31.73 -12.09 10.09
C PRO A 368 -32.07 -13.58 10.14
N ASP A 369 -33.27 -13.98 9.74
CA ASP A 369 -33.47 -15.41 9.49
C ASP A 369 -32.57 -15.89 8.34
N ASP A 370 -32.11 -17.14 8.41
CA ASP A 370 -31.13 -17.72 7.49
C ASP A 370 -31.51 -17.51 6.01
N THR A 371 -32.82 -17.48 5.70
CA THR A 371 -33.34 -17.35 4.33
C THR A 371 -33.24 -15.92 3.78
N THR A 372 -33.38 -14.91 4.63
CA THR A 372 -33.21 -13.50 4.23
C THR A 372 -31.73 -13.19 4.05
N LEU A 373 -30.89 -13.72 4.93
CA LEU A 373 -29.43 -13.64 4.83
C LEU A 373 -28.92 -14.25 3.51
N ASP A 374 -29.39 -15.45 3.16
CA ASP A 374 -29.01 -16.13 1.93
C ASP A 374 -29.30 -15.31 0.66
N LYS A 375 -30.50 -14.70 0.57
CA LYS A 375 -30.88 -13.88 -0.59
C LYS A 375 -30.05 -12.60 -0.69
N MET A 376 -29.69 -12.02 0.44
CA MET A 376 -28.85 -10.82 0.49
C MET A 376 -27.43 -11.15 0.03
N ILE A 377 -26.85 -12.25 0.51
CA ILE A 377 -25.54 -12.71 0.08
C ILE A 377 -25.53 -13.04 -1.42
N ASP A 378 -26.54 -13.75 -1.93
CA ASP A 378 -26.62 -14.06 -3.36
C ASP A 378 -26.68 -12.78 -4.22
N LYS A 379 -27.46 -11.75 -3.82
CA LYS A 379 -27.52 -10.46 -4.52
C LYS A 379 -26.17 -9.72 -4.50
N MET A 380 -25.45 -9.74 -3.37
CA MET A 380 -24.12 -9.12 -3.29
C MET A 380 -23.12 -9.81 -4.23
N LEU A 381 -23.14 -11.13 -4.26
CA LEU A 381 -22.26 -11.90 -5.14
C LEU A 381 -22.59 -11.65 -6.62
N GLU A 382 -23.87 -11.58 -6.98
CA GLU A 382 -24.31 -11.23 -8.35
C GLU A 382 -23.79 -9.85 -8.79
N ILE A 383 -23.90 -8.83 -7.92
CA ILE A 383 -23.43 -7.48 -8.27
C ILE A 383 -21.89 -7.43 -8.33
N SER A 384 -21.21 -8.11 -7.40
CA SER A 384 -19.75 -8.22 -7.40
C SER A 384 -19.22 -8.94 -8.65
N ASP A 385 -19.91 -9.98 -9.12
CA ASP A 385 -19.56 -10.69 -10.35
C ASP A 385 -19.76 -9.79 -11.58
N ALA A 386 -20.84 -9.00 -11.63
CA ALA A 386 -21.10 -8.07 -12.72
C ALA A 386 -20.06 -6.93 -12.85
N ASP A 387 -19.45 -6.51 -11.74
CA ASP A 387 -18.39 -5.49 -11.74
C ASP A 387 -17.00 -6.08 -12.14
N ARG A 388 -16.86 -7.41 -12.26
CA ARG A 388 -15.63 -8.10 -12.66
C ARG A 388 -15.58 -8.49 -14.15
N GLU A 389 -16.72 -8.47 -14.85
CA GLU A 389 -16.84 -8.68 -16.31
C GLU A 389 -16.55 -7.40 -17.11
#